data_AF-A0A1G9TUP6-F1
#
_entry.id   AF-A0A1G9TUP6-F1
#
_cell.length_a   1.000
_cell.length_b   1.000
_cell.length_c   1.000
_cell.angle_alpha   90.00
_cell.angle_beta   90.00
_cell.angle_gamma   90.00
#
_symmetry.space_group_name_H-M   'P 1'
#
loop_
_entity.id
_entity.type
_entity.pdbx_description
1 polymer ?
#
loop_
_entity_poly.entity_id
_entity_poly.type
_entity_poly.pdbx_seq_one_letter_code
_entity_poly.pdbx_strand_id
1 'polypeptide(L)' 'MSTYVASNGEYYTASEVVENVESGRWTAHLWETDTDRQLVETPREEILLLVPATEVDFAPAFEPAH' A
#
# COMPACT_ATOMS: atom_id res chain seq x y z
N MET A 1 10.01 -8.58 -5.32
CA MET A 1 9.28 -7.34 -5.64
C MET A 1 8.46 -7.01 -4.40
N SER A 2 8.60 -5.80 -3.85
CA SER A 2 7.83 -5.38 -2.69
C SER A 2 6.40 -5.04 -3.12
N THR A 3 5.42 -5.51 -2.35
CA THR A 3 4.00 -5.21 -2.56
C THR A 3 3.52 -4.42 -1.36
N TYR A 4 2.67 -3.44 -1.60
CA TYR A 4 1.97 -2.67 -0.60
C TYR A 4 0.49 -3.01 -0.63
N VAL A 5 -0.14 -2.98 0.54
CA VAL A 5 -1.60 -2.96 0.65
C VAL A 5 -2.03 -1.56 1.06
N ALA A 6 -2.99 -1.03 0.32
CA ALA A 6 -3.61 0.23 0.60
C ALA A 6 -4.72 0.06 1.64
N SER A 7 -5.06 1.15 2.32
CA SER A 7 -6.14 1.17 3.31
C SER A 7 -7.53 0.87 2.74
N ASN A 8 -7.69 0.94 1.41
CA ASN A 8 -8.91 0.52 0.71
C ASN A 8 -8.97 -1.00 0.46
N GLY A 9 -7.94 -1.76 0.86
CA GLY A 9 -7.82 -3.21 0.67
C GLY A 9 -7.25 -3.63 -0.68
N GLU A 10 -6.90 -2.68 -1.56
CA GLU A 10 -6.23 -2.97 -2.82
C GLU A 10 -4.72 -3.18 -2.62
N TYR A 11 -4.11 -3.93 -3.54
CA TYR A 11 -2.69 -4.22 -3.54
C TYR A 11 -2.02 -3.50 -4.70
N TYR A 12 -0.86 -2.91 -4.42
CA TYR A 12 -0.04 -2.23 -5.42
C TYR A 12 1.40 -2.70 -5.29
N THR A 13 2.06 -2.94 -6.42
CA THR A 13 3.51 -3.19 -6.41
C THR A 13 4.27 -1.89 -6.18
N ALA A 14 5.48 -1.98 -5.62
CA ALA A 14 6.35 -0.81 -5.47
C ALA A 14 6.55 -0.05 -6.79
N SER A 15 6.67 -0.78 -7.90
CA SER A 15 6.79 -0.19 -9.23
C SER A 15 5.54 0.60 -9.63
N GLU A 16 4.34 0.10 -9.36
CA GLU A 16 3.09 0.82 -9.64
C GLU A 16 2.97 2.08 -8.78
N VAL A 17 3.32 2.00 -7.49
CA VAL A 17 3.30 3.17 -6.59
C VAL A 17 4.23 4.26 -7.13
N VAL A 18 5.47 3.89 -7.46
CA VAL A 18 6.46 4.82 -8.02
C VAL A 18 5.98 5.38 -9.35
N GLU A 19 5.48 4.55 -10.26
CA GLU A 19 4.99 5.01 -11.56
C GLU A 19 3.83 6.01 -11.42
N ASN A 20 2.87 5.76 -10.52
CA ASN A 20 1.74 6.66 -10.31
C ASN A 20 2.18 8.00 -9.70
N VAL A 21 3.14 7.99 -8.77
CA VAL A 21 3.68 9.21 -8.15
C VAL A 21 4.54 10.01 -9.14
N GLU A 22 5.47 9.36 -9.85
CA GLU A 22 6.36 10.01 -10.83
C GLU A 22 5.58 10.55 -12.04
N SER A 23 4.50 9.87 -12.44
CA SER A 23 3.60 10.35 -13.50
C SER A 23 2.71 11.51 -13.05
N GLY A 24 2.76 11.90 -11.78
CA GLY A 24 1.92 12.95 -11.18
C GLY A 24 0.44 12.56 -11.07
N ARG A 25 0.12 11.27 -11.21
CA ARG A 25 -1.25 10.78 -11.01
C ARG A 25 -1.58 10.72 -9.52
N TRP A 26 -0.62 10.34 -8.70
CA TRP A 26 -0.72 10.35 -7.24
C TRP A 26 0.17 11.44 -6.64
N THR A 27 -0.27 12.02 -5.54
CA THR A 27 0.54 12.98 -4.76
C THR A 27 1.04 12.31 -3.51
N ALA A 28 2.36 12.20 -3.33
CA ALA A 28 2.95 11.69 -2.10
C ALA A 28 2.90 12.78 -1.01
N HIS A 29 2.25 12.48 0.12
CA HIS A 29 2.12 13.41 1.25
C HIS A 29 3.14 13.12 2.34
N LEU A 30 3.32 11.84 2.69
CA LEU A 30 4.22 11.41 3.76
C LEU A 30 4.84 10.07 3.40
N TRP A 31 6.13 9.92 3.70
CA TRP A 31 6.80 8.64 3.67
C TRP A 31 7.53 8.42 4.99
N GLU A 32 7.09 7.40 5.73
CA GLU A 32 7.74 6.93 6.95
C GLU A 32 8.70 5.80 6.55
N THR A 33 9.99 6.11 6.50
CA THR A 33 11.03 5.19 6.01
C THR A 33 11.36 4.05 6.98
N ASP A 34 11.02 4.19 8.26
CA ASP A 34 11.31 3.17 9.28
C ASP A 34 10.43 1.92 9.11
N THR A 35 9.14 2.14 8.86
CA THR A 35 8.14 1.09 8.60
C THR A 35 7.79 0.96 7.12
N ASP A 36 8.47 1.71 6.25
CA ASP A 36 8.19 1.81 4.81
C ASP A 36 6.71 2.07 4.46
N ARG A 37 6.07 2.95 5.25
CA ARG A 37 4.66 3.32 5.06
C ARG A 37 4.57 4.60 4.27
N GLN A 38 3.65 4.65 3.31
CA GLN A 38 3.49 5.81 2.43
C GLN A 38 2.05 6.30 2.44
N LEU A 39 1.87 7.60 2.63
CA LEU A 39 0.60 8.27 2.49
C LEU A 39 0.57 8.95 1.11
N VAL A 40 -0.35 8.51 0.26
CA VAL A 40 -0.53 9.04 -1.09
C VAL A 40 -1.96 9.50 -1.30
N GLU A 41 -2.14 10.54 -2.10
CA GLU A 41 -3.43 11.01 -2.56
C GLU A 41 -3.64 10.58 -4.01
N THR A 42 -4.77 9.93 -4.26
CA THR A 42 -5.18 9.47 -5.59
C THR A 42 -5.89 10.61 -6.35
N PRO A 43 -6.08 10.50 -7.69
CA PRO A 43 -6.77 11.53 -8.46
C PRO A 43 -8.27 11.67 -8.11
N ARG A 44 -8.79 10.81 -7.23
CA ARG A 44 -10.15 10.91 -6.68
C ARG A 44 -10.20 11.70 -5.37
N GLU A 45 -9.13 12.41 -5.01
CA GLU A 45 -8.98 13.12 -3.73
C GLU A 45 -9.09 12.16 -2.52
N GLU A 46 -8.78 10.88 -2.74
CA GLU A 46 -8.78 9.85 -1.71
C GLU A 46 -7.36 9.64 -1.19
N ILE A 47 -7.19 9.74 0.13
CA ILE A 47 -5.93 9.49 0.83
C ILE A 47 -5.81 7.99 1.13
N LEU A 48 -4.80 7.36 0.55
CA LEU A 48 -4.44 5.97 0.80
C LEU A 48 -3.17 5.90 1.65
N LEU A 49 -3.25 5.16 2.75
CA LEU A 49 -2.06 4.68 3.45
C LEU A 49 -1.67 3.32 2.86
N LEU A 50 -0.49 3.27 2.27
CA LEU A 50 0.19 2.11 1.74
C LEU A 50 1.10 1.54 2.83
N VAL A 51 0.90 0.27 3.17
CA VAL A 51 1.75 -0.47 4.11
C VAL A 51 2.36 -1.69 3.41
N PRO A 52 3.59 -2.09 3.74
CA PRO A 52 4.22 -3.27 3.15
C PRO A 52 3.37 -4.52 3.40
N ALA A 53 3.04 -5.27 2.34
CA ALA A 53 2.26 -6.50 2.46
C ALA A 53 2.99 -7.58 3.27
N THR A 54 4.32 -7.49 3.44
CA THR A 54 5.10 -8.34 4.36
C THR A 54 4.79 -8.06 5.83
N GLU A 55 4.37 -6.85 6.19
CA GLU A 55 3.89 -6.53 7.54
C GLU A 55 2.44 -6.96 7.75
N VAL A 56 1.70 -7.20 6.66
CA VAL A 56 0.31 -7.64 6.73
C VAL A 56 0.30 -9.16 6.79
N ASP A 57 0.50 -9.65 8.00
CA ASP A 57 0.22 -11.03 8.37
C ASP A 57 -1.29 -11.25 8.24
N PHE A 58 -1.76 -11.49 7.00
CA PHE A 58 -2.99 -12.23 6.81
C PHE A 58 -2.71 -13.65 7.30
N ALA A 59 -2.67 -13.84 8.62
CA ALA A 59 -2.86 -15.15 9.20
C ALA A 59 -4.09 -15.74 8.48
N PRO A 60 -3.98 -16.88 7.79
CA PRO A 60 -5.12 -17.47 7.12
C PRO A 60 -6.21 -17.65 8.19
N ALA A 61 -7.31 -16.94 8.02
CA ALA A 61 -8.45 -17.05 8.90
C ALA A 61 -8.94 -18.50 8.80
N PHE A 62 -8.67 -19.27 9.88
CA PHE A 62 -9.14 -20.62 10.13
C PHE A 62 -8.69 -21.71 9.14
N GLU A 63 -7.77 -22.56 9.58
CA GLU A 63 -7.87 -23.99 9.24
C GLU A 63 -8.99 -24.58 10.12
N PRO A 64 -10.18 -24.94 9.58
CA PRO A 64 -11.10 -25.75 10.35
C PRO A 64 -10.49 -27.15 10.48
N ALA A 65 -9.98 -27.46 11.66
CA ALA A 65 -9.71 -28.83 12.04
C ALA A 65 -11.04 -29.56 12.24
N HIS A 66 -11.49 -30.36 11.25
CA HIS A 66 -12.11 -31.66 11.51
C HIS A 66 -12.35 -32.51 10.25
#